data_AF-A0A442G464-F1
#
_entry.id   AF-A0A442G464-F1
#
_cell.length_a   1.000
_cell.length_b   1.000
_cell.length_c   1.000
_cell.angle_alpha   90.00
_cell.angle_beta   90.00
_cell.angle_gamma   90.00
#
_symmetry.space_group_name_H-M   'P 1'
#
loop_
_entity.id
_entity.type
_entity.pdbx_description
1 polymer ?
#
loop_
_entity_poly.entity_id
_entity_poly.type
_entity_poly.pdbx_seq_one_letter_code
_entity_poly.pdbx_strand_id
1 'polypeptide(L)' 'TIAARAIKAGEAGLMIAGGVESMSRAPFVMPKADTAFSRNAEIHDTTIGWRFINPLMKKQYGVDSMPETGENV' A
#
# COMPACT_ATOMS: atom_id res chain seq x y z
N THR A 1 -15.70 12.38 4.19
CA THR A 1 -14.41 12.69 3.54
C THR A 1 -13.75 13.86 4.25
N ILE A 2 -12.43 14.02 4.14
CA ILE A 2 -11.69 15.11 4.83
C ILE A 2 -12.25 16.48 4.41
N ALA A 3 -12.39 16.75 3.12
CA ALA A 3 -12.93 18.02 2.60
C ALA A 3 -14.34 18.34 3.11
N ALA A 4 -15.28 17.38 3.04
CA ALA A 4 -16.64 17.60 3.54
C ALA A 4 -16.69 17.86 5.05
N ARG A 5 -15.83 17.19 5.84
CA ARG A 5 -15.74 17.40 7.29
C ARG A 5 -15.19 18.79 7.62
N ALA A 6 -14.13 19.22 6.93
CA ALA A 6 -13.52 20.54 7.12
C ALA A 6 -14.48 21.68 6.75
N ILE A 7 -15.20 21.58 5.61
CA ILE A 7 -16.23 22.57 5.24
C ILE A 7 -17.36 22.59 6.27
N LYS A 8 -17.86 21.42 6.68
CA LYS A 8 -18.92 21.33 7.70
C LYS A 8 -18.51 21.93 9.04
N ALA A 9 -17.25 21.76 9.43
CA ALA A 9 -16.70 22.33 10.67
C ALA A 9 -16.44 23.85 10.57
N GLY A 10 -16.61 24.47 9.40
CA GLY A 10 -16.29 25.88 9.16
C GLY A 10 -14.80 26.17 9.04
N GLU A 11 -13.96 25.12 8.91
CA GLU A 11 -12.50 25.24 8.81
C GLU A 11 -12.03 25.66 7.42
N ALA A 12 -12.86 25.45 6.39
CA ALA A 12 -12.56 25.84 5.02
C ALA A 12 -13.84 26.29 4.27
N GLY A 13 -13.70 27.29 3.38
CA GLY A 13 -14.80 27.78 2.53
C GLY A 13 -14.89 27.09 1.16
N LEU A 14 -13.78 26.55 0.65
CA LEU A 14 -13.71 25.84 -0.63
C LEU A 14 -12.58 24.82 -0.59
N MET A 15 -12.85 23.60 -1.06
CA MET A 15 -11.86 22.53 -1.19
C MET A 15 -12.18 21.65 -2.40
N ILE A 16 -11.14 21.05 -3.01
CA ILE A 16 -11.27 20.03 -4.06
C ILE A 16 -10.91 18.67 -3.47
N ALA A 17 -11.69 17.65 -3.79
CA ALA A 17 -11.42 16.26 -3.43
C ALA A 17 -11.31 15.39 -4.69
N GLY A 18 -10.29 14.55 -4.75
CA GLY A 18 -10.03 13.62 -5.85
C GLY A 18 -9.00 12.56 -5.45
N GLY A 19 -8.62 11.70 -6.39
CA GLY A 19 -7.61 10.68 -6.22
C GLY A 19 -6.91 10.38 -7.55
N VAL A 20 -5.69 9.84 -7.48
CA VAL A 20 -4.88 9.48 -8.66
C VAL A 20 -4.12 8.18 -8.40
N GLU A 21 -4.00 7.35 -9.43
CA GLU A 21 -3.20 6.14 -9.44
C GLU A 21 -2.66 5.86 -10.85
N SER A 22 -1.40 5.42 -10.95
CA SER A 22 -0.78 5.05 -12.24
C SER A 22 -0.09 3.70 -12.12
N MET A 23 -0.89 2.64 -12.10
CA MET A 23 -0.39 1.28 -11.88
C MET A 23 0.58 0.83 -12.98
N SER A 24 0.32 1.17 -14.25
CA SER A 24 1.24 0.86 -15.36
C SER A 24 2.63 1.49 -15.21
N ARG A 25 2.80 2.44 -14.29
CA ARG A 25 4.05 3.16 -14.00
C ARG A 25 4.52 2.96 -12.55
N ALA A 26 4.00 1.94 -11.85
CA ALA A 26 4.42 1.63 -10.50
C ALA A 26 5.90 1.20 -10.48
N PRO A 27 6.74 1.73 -9.58
CA PRO A 27 8.15 1.38 -9.53
C PRO A 27 8.38 0.02 -8.88
N PHE A 28 9.58 -0.53 -9.05
CA PHE A 28 10.09 -1.57 -8.16
C PHE A 28 10.69 -0.97 -6.89
N VAL A 29 10.66 -1.72 -5.79
CA VAL A 29 11.25 -1.33 -4.51
C VAL A 29 12.18 -2.42 -3.99
N MET A 30 13.27 -2.01 -3.34
CA MET A 30 14.31 -2.90 -2.80
C MET A 30 14.53 -2.55 -1.33
N PRO A 31 14.60 -3.55 -0.41
CA PRO A 31 14.95 -3.30 0.97
C PRO A 31 16.41 -2.86 1.08
N LYS A 32 16.71 -2.09 2.13
CA LYS A 32 18.10 -1.82 2.47
C LYS A 32 18.79 -3.11 2.90
N ALA A 33 20.11 -3.18 2.71
CA ALA A 33 20.89 -4.28 3.24
C ALA A 33 20.89 -4.24 4.77
N ASP A 34 20.62 -5.39 5.41
CA ASP A 34 20.62 -5.51 6.88
C ASP A 34 22.04 -5.56 7.47
N THR A 35 23.03 -5.93 6.64
CA THR A 35 24.43 -6.06 7.03
C THR A 35 25.36 -5.57 5.91
N ALA A 36 26.58 -5.16 6.28
CA ALA A 36 27.61 -4.79 5.31
C ALA A 36 27.92 -5.98 4.38
N PHE A 37 28.06 -5.72 3.08
CA PHE A 37 28.33 -6.74 2.06
C PHE A 37 27.26 -7.85 1.99
N SER A 38 26.01 -7.55 2.38
CA SER A 38 24.89 -8.47 2.24
C SER A 38 24.74 -8.96 0.80
N ARG A 39 24.47 -10.26 0.65
CA ARG A 39 24.22 -10.92 -0.63
C ARG A 39 22.72 -11.12 -0.91
N ASN A 40 21.87 -10.74 0.03
CA ASN A 40 20.42 -10.78 -0.15
C ASN A 40 19.99 -9.49 -0.86
N ALA A 41 19.72 -9.63 -2.16
CA ALA A 41 19.15 -8.58 -2.98
C ALA A 41 17.76 -9.03 -3.45
N GLU A 42 16.72 -8.34 -2.98
CA GLU A 42 15.33 -8.59 -3.37
C GLU A 42 14.77 -7.38 -4.08
N ILE A 43 13.94 -7.61 -5.10
CA ILE A 43 13.24 -6.57 -5.83
C ILE A 43 11.75 -6.93 -5.81
N HIS A 44 10.92 -5.99 -5.37
CA HIS A 44 9.48 -6.17 -5.20
C HIS A 44 8.72 -5.24 -6.16
N ASP A 45 7.74 -5.78 -6.87
CA ASP A 45 6.81 -5.00 -7.69
C ASP A 45 5.80 -4.25 -6.81
N THR A 46 5.49 -2.99 -7.14
CA THR A 46 4.47 -2.20 -6.45
C THR A 46 3.18 -2.02 -7.26
N THR A 47 3.09 -2.64 -8.44
CA THR A 47 1.91 -2.59 -9.31
C THR A 47 0.66 -3.00 -8.56
N ILE A 48 0.68 -4.11 -7.83
CA ILE A 48 -0.43 -4.54 -6.97
C ILE A 48 0.02 -5.59 -5.95
N GLY A 49 -0.65 -5.65 -4.80
CA GLY A 49 -0.56 -6.77 -3.86
C GLY A 49 0.42 -6.58 -2.69
N TRP A 50 0.69 -7.70 -2.01
CA TRP A 50 1.54 -7.75 -0.82
C TRP A 50 3.02 -7.73 -1.20
N ARG A 51 3.81 -7.03 -0.39
CA ARG A 51 5.28 -6.91 -0.45
C ARG A 51 5.77 -6.48 0.93
N PHE A 52 7.01 -6.81 1.28
CA PHE A 52 7.55 -6.61 2.63
C PHE A 52 6.58 -7.13 3.73
N ILE A 53 6.10 -8.37 3.54
CA ILE A 53 5.09 -8.97 4.40
C ILE A 53 5.62 -9.09 5.82
N ASN A 54 4.89 -8.51 6.77
CA ASN A 54 5.15 -8.71 8.18
C ASN A 54 4.72 -10.14 8.59
N PRO A 55 5.62 -10.95 9.21
CA PRO A 55 5.29 -12.30 9.65
C PRO A 55 4.09 -12.39 10.61
N LEU A 56 3.90 -11.37 11.46
CA LEU A 56 2.77 -11.32 12.38
C LEU A 56 1.45 -11.09 11.65
N MET A 57 1.45 -10.27 10.59
CA MET A 57 0.27 -10.05 9.76
C MET A 57 -0.17 -11.36 9.10
N LYS A 58 0.78 -12.09 8.49
CA LYS A 58 0.50 -13.40 7.89
C LYS A 58 -0.05 -14.40 8.90
N LYS A 59 0.51 -14.45 10.10
CA LYS A 59 0.08 -15.39 11.14
C LYS A 59 -1.32 -15.07 11.69
N GLN A 60 -1.63 -13.80 11.89
CA GLN A 60 -2.85 -13.40 12.60
C GLN A 60 -4.05 -13.20 11.67
N TYR A 61 -3.80 -12.76 10.43
CA TYR A 61 -4.85 -12.31 9.52
C TYR A 61 -4.75 -12.88 8.10
N GLY A 62 -3.70 -13.66 7.81
CA GLY A 62 -3.39 -14.06 6.44
C GLY A 62 -2.76 -12.93 5.63
N VAL A 63 -2.37 -13.26 4.40
CA VAL A 63 -1.88 -12.32 3.37
C VAL A 63 -2.40 -12.75 2.01
N ASP A 64 -3.64 -13.22 2.01
CA ASP A 64 -4.34 -13.66 0.81
C ASP A 64 -4.39 -12.48 -0.17
N SER A 65 -4.15 -12.80 -1.43
CA SER A 65 -4.28 -11.85 -2.53
C SER A 65 -5.74 -11.42 -2.71
N MET A 66 -5.94 -10.29 -3.40
CA MET A 66 -7.30 -9.81 -3.68
C MET A 66 -8.15 -10.86 -4.42
N PRO A 67 -7.65 -11.57 -5.44
CA PRO A 67 -8.39 -12.68 -6.07
C PRO A 67 -8.75 -13.80 -5.09
N GLU A 68 -7.82 -14.25 -4.23
CA GLU A 68 -8.11 -15.30 -3.24
C GLU A 68 -9.24 -14.89 -2.29
N THR A 69 -9.24 -13.63 -1.82
CA THR A 69 -10.34 -13.13 -0.98
C THR A 69 -11.67 -12.99 -1.75
N GLY A 70 -11.60 -12.81 -3.08
CA GLY A 70 -12.78 -12.78 -3.95
C GLY A 70 -13.42 -14.15 -4.17
N GLU A 71 -12.71 -15.25 -3.90
CA GLU A 71 -13.25 -16.61 -3.92
C GLU A 71 -13.77 -17.06 -2.53
N ASN A 72 -13.40 -16.34 -1.46
CA ASN A 72 -13.79 -16.66 -0.09
C ASN A 72 -15.18 -16.09 0.30
N VAL A 73 -15.90 -15.44 -0.62
CA VAL A 73 -17.22 -14.81 -0.40
C VAL A 73 -18.40 -15.68 -0.81
#